data_AF-A0A820RLD9-F1
#
_entry.id   AF-A0A820RLD9-F1
#
_cell.length_a   1.000
_cell.length_b   1.000
_cell.length_c   1.000
_cell.angle_alpha   90.00
_cell.angle_beta   90.00
_cell.angle_gamma   90.00
#
_symmetry.space_group_name_H-M   'P 1'
#
loop_
_entity.id
_entity.type
_entity.pdbx_description
1 polymer ?
#
loop_
_entity_poly.entity_id
_entity_poly.type
_entity_poly.pdbx_seq_one_letter_code
_entity_poly.pdbx_strand_id
1 'polypeptide(L)'
;MDQIDPLFDALRNNDLNGVTTWMESEAWKTLLQLVQIELPDLSSSMKQLTPTVTNEQSSNWTCSECTFLNDNSNQTCEMCSLDRNPAS
;
A
#
# COMPACT_ATOMS: atom_id res chain seq x y z
N MET A 1 -13.27 -6.12 -20.25
CA MET A 1 -12.30 -5.47 -19.32
C MET A 1 -12.65 -3.97 -19.22
N ASP A 2 -13.93 -3.62 -19.34
CA ASP A 2 -14.35 -2.31 -19.87
C ASP A 2 -14.97 -1.42 -18.78
N GLN A 3 -14.77 -1.81 -17.52
CA GLN A 3 -15.38 -1.14 -16.36
C GLN A 3 -14.64 0.14 -15.94
N ILE A 4 -13.42 0.37 -16.46
CA ILE A 4 -12.61 1.55 -16.16
C ILE A 4 -12.59 2.56 -17.31
N ASP A 5 -13.05 2.18 -18.51
CA ASP A 5 -13.06 3.09 -19.67
C ASP A 5 -13.83 4.40 -19.41
N PRO A 6 -15.01 4.38 -18.72
CA PRO A 6 -15.70 5.62 -18.38
C PRO A 6 -14.88 6.55 -17.48
N LEU A 7 -14.05 5.99 -16.59
CA LEU A 7 -13.15 6.79 -15.74
C LEU A 7 -12.05 7.43 -16.58
N PHE A 8 -11.41 6.67 -17.48
CA PHE A 8 -10.34 7.21 -18.34
C PHE A 8 -10.86 8.28 -19.29
N ASP A 9 -12.06 8.11 -19.84
CA ASP A 9 -12.70 9.12 -20.67
C ASP A 9 -13.08 10.37 -19.87
N ALA A 10 -13.56 10.22 -18.64
CA ALA A 10 -13.83 11.36 -17.75
C ALA A 10 -12.55 12.13 -17.40
N LEU A 11 -11.46 11.42 -17.07
CA LEU A 11 -10.14 12.02 -16.81
C LEU A 11 -9.58 12.75 -18.03
N ARG A 12 -9.66 12.14 -19.22
CA ARG A 12 -9.20 12.72 -20.48
C ARG A 12 -9.93 14.02 -20.81
N ASN A 13 -11.21 14.10 -20.48
CA ASN A 13 -12.06 15.27 -20.74
C ASN A 13 -12.16 16.23 -19.55
N ASN A 14 -11.41 15.98 -18.47
CA ASN A 14 -11.47 16.74 -17.22
C ASN A 14 -12.90 16.89 -16.66
N ASP A 15 -13.70 15.84 -16.82
CA ASP A 15 -15.09 15.78 -16.36
C ASP A 15 -15.15 15.27 -14.92
N LEU A 16 -15.25 16.20 -13.97
CA LEU A 16 -15.35 15.91 -12.55
C LEU A 16 -16.64 15.15 -12.18
N ASN A 17 -17.72 15.36 -12.93
CA ASN A 17 -18.98 14.67 -12.68
C ASN A 17 -18.86 13.20 -13.09
N GLY A 18 -18.27 12.93 -14.26
CA GLY A 18 -17.99 11.58 -14.73
C GLY A 18 -17.11 10.78 -13.76
N VAL A 19 -16.07 11.43 -13.20
CA VAL A 19 -15.22 10.81 -12.17
C VAL A 19 -16.04 10.48 -10.91
N THR A 20 -16.84 11.43 -10.42
CA THR A 20 -17.66 11.25 -9.21
C THR A 20 -18.69 10.14 -9.40
N THR A 21 -19.38 10.10 -10.54
CA THR A 21 -20.34 9.05 -10.88
C THR A 21 -19.66 7.68 -10.98
N TRP A 22 -18.46 7.60 -11.54
CA TRP A 22 -17.73 6.34 -11.60
C TRP A 22 -17.31 5.84 -10.21
N MET A 23 -16.96 6.75 -9.29
CA MET A 23 -16.66 6.41 -7.89
C MET A 23 -17.87 5.83 -7.14
N GLU A 24 -19.10 6.00 -7.62
CA GLU A 24 -20.28 5.39 -7.01
C GLU A 24 -20.59 3.98 -7.56
N SER A 25 -19.90 3.56 -8.63
CA SER A 25 -20.13 2.30 -9.32
C SER A 25 -19.68 1.05 -8.54
N GLU A 26 -20.27 -0.09 -8.88
CA GLU A 26 -19.88 -1.39 -8.31
C GLU A 26 -18.44 -1.79 -8.66
N ALA A 27 -17.90 -1.32 -9.78
CA ALA A 27 -16.52 -1.53 -10.16
C ALA A 27 -15.57 -0.87 -9.15
N TRP A 28 -15.85 0.38 -8.75
CA TRP A 28 -15.09 1.07 -7.72
C TRP A 28 -15.23 0.40 -6.35
N LYS A 29 -16.45 -0.02 -5.97
CA LYS A 29 -16.67 -0.75 -4.70
C LYS A 29 -15.89 -2.06 -4.65
N THR A 30 -15.82 -2.78 -5.76
CA THR A 30 -15.05 -4.03 -5.88
C THR A 30 -13.55 -3.76 -5.71
N LEU A 31 -13.03 -2.70 -6.33
CA LEU A 31 -11.63 -2.28 -6.16
C LEU A 31 -11.34 -1.92 -4.69
N LEU A 32 -12.22 -1.18 -4.03
CA LEU A 32 -12.09 -0.87 -2.61
C LEU A 32 -12.11 -2.13 -1.74
N GLN A 33 -12.98 -3.09 -2.02
CA GLN A 33 -13.04 -4.35 -1.28
C GLN A 33 -11.74 -5.15 -1.40
N LEU A 34 -11.14 -5.22 -2.60
CA LEU A 34 -9.86 -5.89 -2.79
C LEU A 34 -8.73 -5.21 -2.01
N VAL A 35 -8.65 -3.87 -2.05
CA VAL A 35 -7.66 -3.10 -1.28
C VAL A 35 -7.85 -3.27 0.23
N GLN A 36 -9.09 -3.40 0.71
CA GLN A 36 -9.38 -3.61 2.14
C GLN A 36 -9.00 -5.01 2.64
N ILE A 37 -8.99 -6.02 1.76
CA ILE A 37 -8.60 -7.40 2.13
C ILE A 37 -7.08 -7.53 2.25
N GLU A 38 -6.32 -6.71 1.52
CA GLU A 38 -4.84 -6.77 1.49
C GLU A 38 -4.15 -6.02 2.64
N LEU A 39 -4.88 -5.26 3.46
CA LEU A 39 -4.29 -4.53 4.60
C LEU A 39 -5.15 -4.71 5.88
N PRO A 40 -5.00 -5.85 6.60
CA PRO A 40 -5.69 -6.04 7.88
C PRO A 40 -5.30 -5.02 8.98
N ASP A 41 -4.32 -4.13 8.77
CA ASP A 41 -3.81 -3.23 9.83
C ASP A 41 -4.06 -1.72 9.64
N LEU A 42 -4.53 -1.25 8.46
CA LEU A 42 -4.76 0.20 8.28
C LEU A 42 -6.09 0.69 8.86
N SER A 43 -7.04 -0.21 9.10
CA SER A 43 -8.33 0.11 9.73
C SER A 43 -8.16 0.60 11.19
N SER A 44 -7.16 0.09 11.91
CA SER A 44 -6.83 0.55 13.26
C SER A 44 -6.03 1.86 13.27
N SER A 45 -5.19 2.09 12.26
CA SER A 45 -4.29 3.26 12.21
C SER A 45 -4.96 4.59 11.83
N MET A 46 -6.14 4.59 11.21
CA MET A 46 -6.85 5.84 10.89
C MET A 46 -7.58 6.50 12.09
N LYS A 47 -7.42 5.98 13.32
CA LYS A 47 -7.89 6.64 14.56
C LYS A 47 -6.80 7.38 15.34
N GLN A 48 -5.53 7.30 14.94
CA GLN A 48 -4.41 7.93 15.64
C GLN A 48 -3.70 8.97 14.77
N LEU A 49 -4.46 9.92 14.23
CA LEU A 49 -3.92 11.25 13.92
C LEU A 49 -3.82 12.07 15.21
N THR A 50 -3.03 11.57 16.16
CA THR A 50 -2.44 12.36 17.24
C THR A 50 -0.94 12.34 16.99
N PRO A 51 -0.25 13.49 16.93
CA PRO A 51 1.19 13.51 16.77
C PRO A 51 1.84 13.15 18.12
N THR A 52 1.83 11.86 18.47
CA THR A 52 2.70 11.33 19.51
C THR A 52 4.00 10.96 18.83
N VAL A 53 4.96 11.89 18.89
CA VAL A 53 6.36 11.66 18.55
C VAL A 53 6.93 10.67 19.58
N THR A 54 6.75 9.37 19.35
CA THR A 54 7.60 8.34 19.95
C THR A 54 8.68 8.00 18.94
N ASN A 55 9.86 8.55 19.22
CA ASN A 55 11.10 8.38 18.49
C ASN A 55 11.64 6.95 18.68
N GLU A 56 10.98 5.97 18.07
CA GLU A 56 11.54 4.63 17.87
C GLU A 56 11.81 4.54 16.36
N GLN A 57 12.97 5.04 15.93
CA GLN A 57 13.47 4.87 14.57
C GLN A 57 13.87 3.42 14.33
N SER A 58 12.89 2.51 14.30
CA SER A 58 13.08 1.18 13.72
C SER A 58 13.02 1.30 12.20
N SER A 59 14.12 1.76 11.60
CA SER A 59 14.23 1.82 10.13
C SER A 59 14.28 0.38 9.59
N ASN A 60 13.17 -0.12 9.07
CA ASN A 60 13.13 -1.39 8.33
C ASN A 60 14.18 -1.40 7.19
N TRP A 61 14.62 -2.58 6.77
CA TRP A 61 15.60 -2.72 5.68
C TRP A 61 15.10 -3.64 4.57
N THR A 62 15.31 -3.21 3.34
CA THR A 62 14.99 -3.99 2.15
C THR A 62 16.13 -4.96 1.84
N CYS A 63 15.83 -6.25 1.74
CA CYS A 63 16.81 -7.24 1.33
C CYS A 63 17.24 -7.02 -0.13
N SER A 64 18.55 -6.99 -0.40
CA SER A 64 19.09 -6.84 -1.75
C SER A 64 18.77 -8.02 -2.67
N GLU A 65 18.58 -9.21 -2.11
CA GLU A 65 18.45 -10.45 -2.86
C GLU A 65 17.01 -10.77 -3.26
N CYS A 66 16.05 -10.53 -2.36
CA CYS A 66 14.64 -10.88 -2.56
C CYS A 66 13.67 -9.70 -2.45
N THR A 67 14.17 -8.49 -2.19
CA THR A 67 13.38 -7.23 -2.05
C THR A 67 12.39 -7.19 -0.87
N PHE A 68 12.39 -8.21 -0.02
CA PHE A 68 11.54 -8.24 1.16
C PHE A 68 11.94 -7.16 2.18
N LEU A 69 10.96 -6.51 2.79
CA LEU A 69 11.16 -5.48 3.82
C LEU A 69 11.19 -6.15 5.20
N ASN A 70 12.38 -6.27 5.78
CA ASN A 70 12.60 -6.91 7.09
C ASN A 70 12.57 -5.88 8.23
N ASP A 71 12.29 -6.37 9.44
CA ASP A 71 12.47 -5.58 10.66
C ASP A 71 13.94 -5.24 10.92
N ASN A 72 14.21 -4.06 11.50
CA ASN A 72 15.58 -3.64 11.81
C ASN A 72 16.23 -4.50 12.92
N SER A 73 15.43 -5.17 13.74
CA SER A 73 15.88 -6.15 14.73
C SER A 73 16.45 -7.41 14.08
N ASN A 74 16.06 -7.73 12.84
CA ASN A 74 16.52 -8.90 12.12
C ASN A 74 17.83 -8.62 11.36
N GLN A 75 18.87 -9.43 11.63
CA GLN A 75 20.15 -9.38 10.90
C GLN A 75 20.14 -10.24 9.63
N THR A 76 19.16 -11.13 9.51
CA THR A 76 18.94 -12.02 8.36
C THR A 76 17.57 -11.79 7.76
N CYS A 77 17.41 -12.01 6.46
CA CYS A 77 16.13 -11.87 5.80
C CYS A 77 15.17 -13.00 6.20
N GLU A 78 13.93 -12.67 6.53
CA GLU A 78 12.90 -13.65 6.89
C GLU A 78 12.49 -14.55 5.70
N MET A 79 12.55 -14.03 4.48
CA MET A 79 12.11 -14.75 3.28
C MET A 79 13.19 -15.64 2.67
N CYS A 80 14.45 -15.18 2.62
CA CYS A 80 15.54 -15.92 1.98
C CYS A 80 16.62 -16.38 2.96
N SER A 81 16.53 -16.02 4.24
CA SER A 81 17.49 -16.38 5.30
C SER A 81 18.94 -15.92 5.07
N LEU A 82 19.16 -14.97 4.15
CA LEU A 82 20.47 -14.38 3.89
C LEU A 82 20.75 -13.20 4.83
N ASP A 83 22.00 -13.01 5.20
CA ASP A 83 22.43 -11.88 6.02
C ASP A 83 22.12 -10.54 5.34
N ARG A 84 21.86 -9.51 6.15
CA ARG A 84 21.64 -8.14 5.68
C ARG A 84 22.86 -7.56 4.96
N ASN A 85 24.06 -7.95 5.38
CA ASN A 85 25.32 -7.55 4.78
C ASN A 85 26.22 -8.78 4.62
N PRO A 86 25.97 -9.63 3.60
CA PRO A 86 26.87 -10.74 3.32
C PRO A 86 28.23 -10.16 3.00
N ALA A 87 29.27 -10.62 3.70
CA ALA A 87 30.63 -10.11 3.52
C ALA A 87 31.00 -10.14 2.03
N SER A 88 31.35 -8.97 1.48
CA SER A 88 31.81 -8.81 0.10
C SER A 88 33.13 -9.52 -0.16
#